data_AF-A0A0L0MZK4-F1
#
_entry.id   AF-A0A0L0MZK4-F1
#
_cell.length_a   1.000
_cell.length_b   1.000
_cell.length_c   1.000
_cell.angle_alpha   90.00
_cell.angle_beta   90.00
_cell.angle_gamma   90.00
#
_symmetry.space_group_name_H-M   'P 1'
#
loop_
_entity.id
_entity.type
_entity.pdbx_description
1 polymer ?
#
loop_
_entity_poly.entity_id
_entity_poly.type
_entity_poly.pdbx_seq_one_letter_code
_entity_poly.pdbx_strand_id
1 'polypeptide(L)'
;MDIYVVSIPGANDQMLKNLFSELPDRCVVLLEDIDAAGSVCSRGSSSEDSESDTDTRPQTKEVTLSGLLNVLDGVASQEDRVLVMTTNHPKKLDQALTRPGRIDKEVEFRLADRGMAREIYCFMFGQPGKKPAQVSQHGGCDGEVERRVDEFAAKVPESKFSPAEIMSYLLLYRNRTAATIENCDKWANSLL
;
A
#
# COMPACT_ATOMS: atom_id res chain seq x y z
N MET A 1 18.35 9.06 -5.85
CA MET A 1 17.94 7.66 -6.06
C MET A 1 16.50 7.77 -6.48
N ASP A 2 16.23 7.44 -7.74
CA ASP A 2 14.95 7.76 -8.36
C ASP A 2 13.97 6.60 -8.20
N ILE A 3 12.67 6.93 -8.14
CA ILE A 3 11.59 5.97 -7.96
C ILE A 3 10.83 5.87 -9.28
N TYR A 4 10.74 4.66 -9.82
CA TYR A 4 10.01 4.34 -11.04
C TYR A 4 8.75 3.56 -10.68
N VAL A 5 7.58 4.12 -11.01
CA VAL A 5 6.29 3.50 -10.71
C VAL A 5 5.76 2.82 -11.96
N VAL A 6 5.38 1.55 -11.83
CA VAL A 6 4.76 0.76 -12.88
C VAL A 6 3.46 0.17 -12.34
N SER A 7 2.35 0.51 -13.00
CA SER A 7 1.05 -0.07 -12.73
C SER A 7 0.86 -1.31 -13.59
N ILE A 8 0.54 -2.45 -12.97
CA ILE A 8 0.32 -3.73 -13.66
C ILE A 8 -0.98 -3.72 -14.48
N PRO A 9 -2.10 -3.14 -14.02
CA PRO A 9 -3.30 -2.98 -14.84
C PRO A 9 -3.02 -2.23 -16.15
N GLY A 10 -3.29 -2.88 -17.29
CA GLY A 10 -3.09 -2.30 -18.62
C GLY A 10 -1.67 -2.44 -19.19
N ALA A 11 -0.73 -3.04 -18.46
CA ALA A 11 0.58 -3.42 -18.98
C ALA A 11 0.54 -4.80 -19.67
N ASN A 12 1.53 -5.05 -20.53
CA ASN A 12 1.75 -6.33 -21.21
C ASN A 12 3.18 -6.81 -20.92
N ASP A 13 3.41 -8.12 -20.98
CA ASP A 13 4.70 -8.78 -20.71
C ASP A 13 5.86 -8.14 -21.50
N GLN A 14 5.65 -7.80 -22.78
CA GLN A 14 6.69 -7.17 -23.60
C GLN A 14 7.01 -5.74 -23.14
N MET A 15 6.00 -4.97 -22.75
CA MET A 15 6.19 -3.62 -22.23
C MET A 15 6.94 -3.67 -20.91
N LEU A 16 6.56 -4.59 -20.01
CA LEU A 16 7.24 -4.80 -18.74
C LEU A 16 8.72 -5.15 -18.95
N LYS A 17 9.01 -6.07 -19.87
CA LYS A 17 10.39 -6.45 -20.19
C LYS A 17 11.21 -5.28 -20.74
N ASN A 18 10.63 -4.47 -21.62
CA ASN A 18 11.30 -3.29 -22.18
C ASN A 18 11.57 -2.24 -21.10
N LEU A 19 10.58 -1.95 -20.26
CA LEU A 19 10.72 -1.01 -19.13
C LEU A 19 11.88 -1.43 -18.24
N PHE A 20 11.92 -2.68 -17.80
CA PHE A 20 13.01 -3.17 -16.94
C PHE A 20 14.39 -3.15 -17.62
N SER A 21 14.44 -3.27 -18.94
CA SER A 21 15.69 -3.20 -19.71
C SER A 21 16.20 -1.77 -19.87
N GLU A 22 15.29 -0.78 -19.86
CA GLU A 22 15.62 0.65 -19.97
C GLU A 22 15.88 1.33 -18.62
N LEU A 23 15.50 0.69 -17.51
CA LEU A 23 15.73 1.22 -16.18
C LEU A 23 17.24 1.39 -15.91
N PRO A 24 17.65 2.52 -15.28
CA PRO A 24 19.03 2.72 -14.88
C PRO A 24 19.40 1.89 -13.65
N ASP A 25 20.70 1.72 -13.43
CA ASP A 25 21.22 1.14 -12.20
C ASP A 25 21.00 2.09 -11.01
N ARG A 26 20.97 1.56 -9.79
CA ARG A 26 20.74 2.34 -8.55
C ARG A 26 19.39 3.06 -8.52
N CYS A 27 18.33 2.33 -8.85
CA CYS A 27 16.95 2.83 -8.76
C CYS A 27 16.06 2.00 -7.82
N VAL A 28 14.94 2.60 -7.42
CA VAL A 28 13.84 1.89 -6.75
C VAL A 28 12.70 1.75 -7.76
N VAL A 29 12.19 0.53 -7.90
CA VAL A 29 11.05 0.22 -8.77
C VAL A 29 9.87 -0.14 -7.89
N LEU A 30 8.73 0.51 -8.12
CA LEU A 30 7.46 0.24 -7.45
C LEU A 30 6.50 -0.41 -8.45
N LEU A 31 6.14 -1.67 -8.22
CA LEU A 31 5.09 -2.37 -8.95
C LEU A 31 3.79 -2.32 -8.14
N GLU A 32 2.76 -1.71 -8.69
CA GLU A 32 1.46 -1.59 -8.02
C GLU A 32 0.48 -2.67 -8.48
N ASP A 33 -0.33 -3.15 -7.53
CA ASP A 33 -1.44 -4.09 -7.76
C ASP A 33 -1.03 -5.39 -8.46
N ILE A 34 0.02 -6.04 -7.95
CA ILE A 34 0.57 -7.27 -8.57
C ILE A 34 -0.41 -8.45 -8.58
N ASP A 35 -1.47 -8.41 -7.78
CA ASP A 35 -2.56 -9.40 -7.81
C ASP A 35 -3.44 -9.30 -9.07
N ALA A 36 -3.38 -8.19 -9.81
CA ALA A 36 -4.01 -8.07 -11.12
C ALA A 36 -3.39 -9.04 -12.15
N ALA A 37 -2.05 -9.21 -12.16
CA ALA A 37 -1.36 -10.11 -13.08
C ALA A 37 -1.64 -11.61 -12.83
N GLY A 38 -2.08 -11.97 -11.62
CA GLY A 38 -2.38 -13.34 -11.22
C GLY A 38 -3.82 -13.78 -11.48
N SER A 39 -4.73 -12.87 -11.83
CA SER A 39 -6.17 -13.17 -11.94
C SER A 39 -6.51 -14.14 -13.10
N VAL A 40 -5.59 -14.34 -14.04
CA VAL A 40 -5.74 -15.32 -15.13
C VAL A 40 -5.47 -16.77 -14.68
N CYS A 41 -4.90 -16.99 -13.50
CA CYS A 41 -4.62 -18.33 -12.96
C CYS A 41 -5.87 -19.09 -12.48
N SER A 42 -7.06 -18.47 -12.47
CA SER A 42 -8.34 -19.15 -12.20
C SER A 42 -8.95 -19.88 -13.42
N ARG A 43 -8.15 -20.31 -14.39
CA ARG A 43 -8.60 -21.20 -15.50
C ARG A 43 -8.59 -22.69 -15.11
N GLY A 44 -8.82 -22.99 -13.84
CA GLY A 44 -8.70 -24.33 -13.26
C GLY A 44 -9.98 -24.95 -12.70
N SER A 45 -11.17 -24.40 -12.96
CA SER A 45 -12.42 -25.02 -12.47
C SER A 45 -13.65 -24.74 -13.33
N SER A 46 -13.59 -25.08 -14.62
CA SER A 46 -14.76 -25.57 -15.36
C SER A 46 -14.24 -26.33 -16.59
N SER A 47 -14.18 -27.66 -16.48
CA SER A 47 -14.26 -28.54 -17.63
C SER A 47 -15.60 -28.30 -18.32
N GLU A 48 -15.59 -28.00 -19.62
CA GLU A 48 -16.36 -28.70 -20.67
C GLU A 48 -16.25 -27.96 -22.01
N ASP A 49 -15.84 -28.74 -23.00
CA ASP A 49 -15.94 -28.60 -24.46
C ASP A 49 -16.77 -27.44 -25.02
N SER A 50 -16.14 -26.62 -25.87
CA SER A 50 -16.78 -26.06 -27.08
C SER A 50 -15.73 -25.42 -27.99
N GLU A 51 -15.50 -26.06 -29.13
CA GLU A 51 -14.98 -25.43 -30.34
C GLU A 51 -15.96 -24.34 -30.80
N SER A 52 -15.51 -23.08 -30.95
CA SER A 52 -15.90 -22.15 -32.02
C SER A 52 -15.49 -20.71 -31.71
N ASP A 53 -15.28 -19.97 -32.79
CA ASP A 53 -15.08 -18.53 -32.93
C ASP A 53 -13.69 -17.93 -32.69
N THR A 54 -12.98 -17.91 -33.82
CA THR A 54 -12.22 -16.78 -34.34
C THR A 54 -12.84 -15.41 -34.02
N ASP A 55 -12.42 -14.77 -32.92
CA ASP A 55 -12.43 -13.31 -32.81
C ASP A 55 -11.01 -12.83 -32.50
N THR A 56 -10.23 -12.66 -33.57
CA THR A 56 -8.92 -11.98 -33.59
C THR A 56 -9.10 -10.49 -33.32
N ARG A 57 -9.50 -10.13 -32.10
CA ARG A 57 -9.11 -8.85 -31.52
C ARG A 57 -7.69 -9.02 -31.01
N PRO A 58 -6.79 -8.03 -31.18
CA PRO A 58 -5.52 -8.05 -30.47
C PRO A 58 -5.86 -7.91 -28.99
N GLN A 59 -6.09 -9.03 -28.32
CA GLN A 59 -6.05 -9.14 -26.89
C GLN A 59 -4.64 -8.68 -26.53
N THR A 60 -4.49 -7.41 -26.15
CA THR A 60 -3.29 -6.91 -25.50
C THR A 60 -3.14 -7.79 -24.28
N LYS A 61 -2.33 -8.85 -24.41
CA LYS A 61 -2.18 -9.87 -23.38
C LYS A 61 -1.78 -9.13 -22.11
N GLU A 62 -2.65 -9.15 -21.13
CA GLU A 62 -2.35 -8.57 -19.83
C GLU A 62 -1.09 -9.22 -19.27
N VAL A 63 -0.40 -8.53 -18.36
CA VAL A 63 0.77 -9.11 -17.70
C VAL A 63 0.39 -10.46 -17.11
N THR A 64 1.08 -11.51 -17.56
CA THR A 64 0.89 -12.85 -17.02
C THR A 64 1.80 -13.03 -15.80
N LEU A 65 1.40 -13.87 -14.86
CA LEU A 65 2.27 -14.28 -13.74
C LEU A 65 3.63 -14.78 -14.26
N SER A 66 3.64 -15.62 -15.30
CA SER A 66 4.87 -16.11 -15.92
C SER A 66 5.72 -14.98 -16.52
N GLY A 67 5.09 -13.98 -17.14
CA GLY A 67 5.77 -12.78 -17.64
C GLY A 67 6.43 -11.98 -16.53
N LEU A 68 5.71 -11.74 -15.43
CA LEU A 68 6.26 -11.11 -14.23
C LEU A 68 7.44 -11.91 -13.67
N LEU A 69 7.29 -13.22 -13.47
CA LEU A 69 8.37 -14.09 -12.97
C LEU A 69 9.62 -14.05 -13.84
N ASN A 70 9.46 -14.05 -15.16
CA ASN A 70 10.59 -13.95 -16.10
C ASN A 70 11.33 -12.61 -15.97
N VAL A 71 10.60 -11.52 -15.69
CA VAL A 71 11.22 -10.22 -15.42
C VAL A 71 11.96 -10.23 -14.10
N LEU A 72 11.39 -10.83 -13.04
CA LEU A 72 12.02 -10.96 -11.73
C LEU A 72 13.31 -11.77 -11.77
N ASP A 73 13.27 -12.96 -12.38
CA ASP A 73 14.43 -13.86 -12.44
C ASP A 73 15.52 -13.34 -13.38
N GLY A 74 15.12 -12.57 -14.41
CA GLY A 74 16.01 -12.15 -15.50
C GLY A 74 16.50 -10.71 -15.39
N VAL A 75 15.64 -9.75 -15.75
CA VAL A 75 16.07 -8.36 -15.98
C VAL A 75 16.10 -7.55 -14.67
N ALA A 76 15.24 -7.90 -13.71
CA ALA A 76 15.18 -7.27 -12.41
C ALA A 76 16.23 -7.80 -11.41
N SER A 77 16.85 -8.95 -11.68
CA SER A 77 17.94 -9.52 -10.88
C SER A 77 19.30 -8.85 -11.11
N GLN A 78 19.34 -7.80 -11.93
CA GLN A 78 20.51 -6.95 -12.06
C GLN A 78 20.84 -6.29 -10.72
N GLU A 79 22.12 -6.32 -10.36
CA GLU A 79 22.63 -5.74 -9.12
C GLU A 79 22.28 -4.24 -9.03
N ASP A 80 22.24 -3.71 -7.81
CA ASP A 80 21.96 -2.30 -7.51
C ASP A 80 20.51 -1.80 -7.73
N ARG A 81 19.51 -2.68 -7.77
CA ARG A 81 18.08 -2.27 -7.85
C ARG A 81 17.29 -2.75 -6.64
N VAL A 82 16.36 -1.92 -6.18
CA VAL A 82 15.40 -2.28 -5.13
C VAL A 82 14.02 -2.37 -5.75
N LEU A 83 13.38 -3.53 -5.66
CA LEU A 83 12.04 -3.75 -6.15
C LEU A 83 11.05 -3.80 -4.98
N VAL A 84 10.04 -2.94 -5.03
CA VAL A 84 8.92 -2.90 -4.08
C VAL A 84 7.65 -3.26 -4.85
N MET A 85 6.84 -4.13 -4.27
CA MET A 85 5.56 -4.53 -4.85
C MET A 85 4.45 -4.25 -3.85
N THR A 86 3.28 -3.83 -4.33
CA THR A 86 2.08 -3.67 -3.50
C THR A 86 0.99 -4.63 -3.95
N THR A 87 0.25 -5.16 -2.98
CA THR A 87 -0.93 -5.98 -3.22
C THR A 87 -1.94 -5.79 -2.10
N ASN A 88 -3.23 -5.77 -2.45
CA ASN A 88 -4.32 -5.81 -1.48
C ASN A 88 -4.73 -7.24 -1.12
N HIS A 89 -4.23 -8.23 -1.87
CA HIS A 89 -4.64 -9.63 -1.76
C HIS A 89 -3.44 -10.58 -1.76
N PRO A 90 -2.57 -10.55 -0.72
CA PRO A 90 -1.38 -11.39 -0.67
C PRO A 90 -1.71 -12.89 -0.76
N LYS A 91 -2.88 -13.31 -0.28
CA LYS A 91 -3.36 -14.71 -0.37
C LYS A 91 -3.69 -15.18 -1.79
N LYS A 92 -3.90 -14.26 -2.74
CA LYS A 92 -4.15 -14.58 -4.15
C LYS A 92 -2.84 -14.70 -4.95
N LEU A 93 -1.71 -14.33 -4.36
CA LEU A 93 -0.42 -14.42 -5.02
C LEU A 93 0.08 -15.87 -5.08
N ASP A 94 0.73 -16.21 -6.18
CA ASP A 94 1.35 -17.51 -6.36
C ASP A 94 2.58 -17.65 -5.44
N GLN A 95 2.71 -18.80 -4.78
CA GLN A 95 3.85 -19.12 -3.90
C GLN A 95 5.20 -19.11 -4.64
N ALA A 96 5.19 -19.15 -5.97
CA ALA A 96 6.38 -18.94 -6.78
C ALA A 96 7.00 -17.56 -6.53
N LEU A 97 6.20 -16.51 -6.26
CA LEU A 97 6.70 -15.15 -6.01
C LEU A 97 7.48 -15.03 -4.69
N THR A 98 7.12 -15.81 -3.68
CA THR A 98 7.73 -15.74 -2.34
C THR A 98 8.96 -16.64 -2.18
N ARG A 99 9.46 -17.21 -3.30
CA ARG A 99 10.70 -18.01 -3.28
C ARG A 99 11.92 -17.09 -3.09
N PRO A 100 12.96 -17.55 -2.36
CA PRO A 100 14.19 -16.79 -2.18
C PRO A 100 14.81 -16.34 -3.51
N GLY A 101 15.26 -15.08 -3.58
CA GLY A 101 15.76 -14.46 -4.82
C GLY A 101 14.69 -13.72 -5.64
N ARG A 102 13.42 -13.78 -5.20
CA ARG A 102 12.32 -12.96 -5.73
C ARG A 102 11.85 -12.00 -4.65
N ILE A 103 10.86 -12.39 -3.85
CA ILE A 103 10.41 -11.60 -2.69
C ILE A 103 11.10 -12.12 -1.44
N ASP A 104 12.10 -11.37 -0.96
CA ASP A 104 12.86 -11.73 0.24
C ASP A 104 12.29 -11.09 1.54
N LYS A 105 11.44 -10.06 1.39
CA LYS A 105 10.84 -9.31 2.50
C LYS A 105 9.38 -9.03 2.23
N GLU A 106 8.56 -9.34 3.23
CA GLU A 106 7.13 -9.01 3.26
C GLU A 106 6.86 -8.06 4.42
N VAL A 107 6.11 -6.99 4.15
CA VAL A 107 5.69 -6.01 5.15
C VAL A 107 4.18 -5.88 5.05
N GLU A 108 3.49 -6.26 6.12
CA GLU A 108 2.03 -6.16 6.20
C GLU A 108 1.63 -4.79 6.75
N PHE A 109 0.82 -4.05 5.99
CA PHE A 109 0.16 -2.84 6.46
C PHE A 109 -1.18 -3.20 7.10
N ARG A 110 -1.31 -2.92 8.39
CA ARG A 110 -2.52 -3.23 9.17
C ARG A 110 -3.40 -2.00 9.35
N LEU A 111 -4.63 -2.24 9.81
CA LEU A 111 -5.51 -1.20 10.31
C LEU A 111 -4.85 -0.50 11.50
N ALA A 112 -5.23 0.76 11.72
CA ALA A 112 -4.61 1.59 12.72
C ALA A 112 -4.88 1.06 14.14
N ASP A 113 -3.81 0.92 14.92
CA ASP A 113 -3.88 0.75 16.35
C ASP A 113 -3.92 2.12 17.06
N ARG A 114 -3.99 2.10 18.40
CA ARG A 114 -3.96 3.34 19.18
C ARG A 114 -2.67 4.14 19.00
N GLY A 115 -1.54 3.48 18.77
CA GLY A 115 -0.26 4.15 18.54
C GLY A 115 -0.28 4.94 17.24
N MET A 116 -0.71 4.29 16.16
CA MET A 116 -0.91 4.89 14.84
C MET A 116 -1.90 6.05 14.90
N ALA A 117 -3.03 5.90 15.62
CA ALA A 117 -4.00 6.99 15.80
C ALA A 117 -3.37 8.21 16.50
N ARG A 118 -2.49 8.00 17.49
CA ARG A 118 -1.73 9.09 18.13
C ARG A 118 -0.78 9.75 17.16
N GLU A 119 -0.01 8.96 16.41
CA GLU A 119 0.95 9.48 15.44
C GLU A 119 0.28 10.30 14.35
N ILE A 120 -0.84 9.84 13.80
CA ILE A 120 -1.61 10.58 12.79
C ILE A 120 -2.14 11.89 13.38
N TYR A 121 -2.69 11.88 14.60
CA TYR A 121 -3.20 13.10 15.24
C TYR A 121 -2.07 14.10 15.52
N CYS A 122 -0.93 13.64 16.04
CA CYS A 122 0.26 14.47 16.24
C CYS A 122 0.83 14.98 14.92
N PHE A 123 0.82 14.18 13.85
CA PHE A 123 1.25 14.63 12.53
C PHE A 123 0.34 15.74 11.98
N MET A 124 -0.97 15.63 12.24
CA MET A 124 -1.99 16.58 11.75
C MET A 124 -2.03 17.90 12.51
N PHE A 125 -1.86 17.87 13.84
CA PHE A 125 -2.03 19.03 14.71
C PHE A 125 -0.77 19.44 15.49
N GLY A 126 0.26 18.59 15.50
CA GLY A 126 1.54 18.90 16.12
C GLY A 126 2.36 19.86 15.27
N GLN A 127 3.34 20.51 15.91
CA GLN A 127 4.26 21.38 15.19
C GLN A 127 5.28 20.55 14.39
N PRO A 128 5.62 20.96 13.16
CA PRO A 128 6.64 20.28 12.37
C PRO A 128 7.99 20.35 13.10
N GLY A 129 8.53 19.20 13.51
CA GLY A 129 9.90 19.09 14.04
C GLY A 129 10.09 18.27 15.32
N LYS A 130 9.03 17.88 16.03
CA LYS A 130 9.16 17.01 17.22
C LYS A 130 8.90 15.55 16.85
N LYS A 131 9.96 14.74 16.82
CA LYS A 131 9.82 13.27 16.75
C LYS A 131 9.18 12.77 18.05
N PRO A 132 8.26 11.79 18.01
CA PRO A 132 7.54 11.28 19.18
C PRO A 132 8.42 10.53 20.22
N ALA A 133 9.74 10.50 20.06
CA ALA A 133 10.66 9.72 20.89
C ALA A 133 11.60 10.55 21.79
N GLN A 134 11.54 11.89 21.77
CA GLN A 134 12.33 12.71 22.69
C GLN A 134 11.45 13.72 23.44
N VAL A 135 10.84 13.22 24.52
CA VAL A 135 10.30 14.05 25.60
C VAL A 135 11.48 14.70 26.31
N SER A 136 11.98 15.79 25.75
CA SER A 136 12.80 16.75 26.50
C SER A 136 11.90 17.91 26.87
N GLN A 137 11.75 18.07 28.19
CA GLN A 137 11.07 19.19 28.80
C GLN A 137 11.65 20.50 28.25
N HIS A 138 10.81 21.30 27.57
CA HIS A 138 10.71 22.77 27.65
C HIS A 138 10.06 23.33 26.38
N GLY A 139 9.03 24.16 26.56
CA GLY A 139 8.70 25.21 25.60
C GLY A 139 7.39 25.05 24.83
N GLY A 140 6.28 25.28 25.52
CA GLY A 140 5.17 26.13 25.06
C GLY A 140 4.62 25.87 23.66
N CYS A 141 3.76 24.86 23.53
CA CYS A 141 2.63 24.68 22.58
C CYS A 141 2.06 23.24 22.65
N ASP A 142 2.64 22.34 23.47
CA ASP A 142 2.41 20.89 23.38
C ASP A 142 1.38 20.28 24.33
N GLY A 143 1.16 20.84 25.52
CA GLY A 143 0.39 20.14 26.56
C GLY A 143 -1.09 19.92 26.20
N GLU A 144 -1.68 20.79 25.39
CA GLU A 144 -3.06 20.60 24.92
C GLU A 144 -3.18 19.53 23.84
N VAL A 145 -2.20 19.43 22.92
CA VAL A 145 -2.19 18.41 21.86
C VAL A 145 -1.90 17.05 22.48
N GLU A 146 -0.91 16.96 23.37
CA GLU A 146 -0.60 15.72 24.11
C GLU A 146 -1.79 15.25 24.96
N ARG A 147 -2.49 16.16 25.66
CA ARG A 147 -3.68 15.75 26.42
C ARG A 147 -4.82 15.26 25.51
N ARG A 148 -5.01 15.91 24.37
CA ARG A 148 -6.06 15.60 23.40
C ARG A 148 -5.76 14.34 22.58
N VAL A 149 -4.48 14.02 22.35
CA VAL A 149 -4.08 12.83 21.60
C VAL A 149 -4.46 11.55 22.33
N ASP A 150 -4.26 11.52 23.65
CA ASP A 150 -4.62 10.38 24.48
C ASP A 150 -6.14 10.16 24.47
N GLU A 151 -6.90 11.24 24.58
CA GLU A 151 -8.36 11.19 24.56
C GLU A 151 -8.91 10.75 23.20
N PHE A 152 -8.35 11.29 22.11
CA PHE A 152 -8.70 10.86 20.74
C PHE A 152 -8.37 9.38 20.51
N ALA A 153 -7.15 8.95 20.83
CA ALA A 153 -6.72 7.57 20.65
C ALA A 153 -7.49 6.57 21.52
N ALA A 154 -8.01 7.00 22.68
CA ALA A 154 -8.89 6.18 23.50
C ALA A 154 -10.28 5.99 22.87
N LYS A 155 -10.80 6.99 22.15
CA LYS A 155 -12.10 6.96 21.48
C LYS A 155 -12.08 6.23 20.13
N VAL A 156 -10.95 6.20 19.44
CA VAL A 156 -10.82 5.46 18.17
C VAL A 156 -10.81 3.95 18.46
N PRO A 157 -11.74 3.17 17.89
CA PRO A 157 -11.73 1.72 17.99
C PRO A 157 -10.46 1.09 17.39
N GLU A 158 -9.84 0.17 18.13
CA GLU A 158 -8.61 -0.51 17.70
C GLU A 158 -8.82 -1.40 16.47
N SER A 159 -7.90 -1.33 15.51
CA SER A 159 -7.86 -2.19 14.33
C SER A 159 -9.15 -2.21 13.51
N LYS A 160 -9.90 -1.09 13.47
CA LYS A 160 -11.13 -0.97 12.68
C LYS A 160 -11.01 -0.05 11.48
N PHE A 161 -10.17 0.97 11.58
CA PHE A 161 -10.03 2.02 10.56
C PHE A 161 -8.63 2.01 9.97
N SER A 162 -8.53 2.30 8.69
CA SER A 162 -7.26 2.56 8.02
C SER A 162 -6.68 3.91 8.45
N PRO A 163 -5.35 4.09 8.39
CA PRO A 163 -4.71 5.39 8.59
C PRO A 163 -5.32 6.52 7.74
N ALA A 164 -5.73 6.20 6.51
CA ALA A 164 -6.34 7.16 5.58
C ALA A 164 -7.72 7.65 6.05
N GLU A 165 -8.57 6.77 6.58
CA GLU A 165 -9.89 7.14 7.11
C GLU A 165 -9.76 8.05 8.34
N ILE A 166 -8.84 7.73 9.24
CA ILE A 166 -8.52 8.57 10.41
C ILE A 166 -8.03 9.94 9.95
N MET A 167 -7.09 9.98 9.01
CA MET A 167 -6.56 11.23 8.48
C MET A 167 -7.65 12.08 7.80
N SER A 168 -8.51 11.45 6.99
CA SER A 168 -9.65 12.10 6.34
C SER A 168 -10.60 12.73 7.35
N TYR A 169 -10.91 12.02 8.45
CA TYR A 169 -11.70 12.56 9.55
C TYR A 169 -11.05 13.80 10.18
N LEU A 170 -9.75 13.74 10.49
CA LEU A 170 -9.05 14.85 11.12
C LEU A 170 -8.93 16.07 10.20
N LEU A 171 -8.85 15.87 8.88
CA LEU A 171 -8.83 16.95 7.89
C LEU A 171 -10.10 17.82 7.93
N LEU A 172 -11.27 17.23 8.25
CA LEU A 172 -12.53 17.97 8.40
C LEU A 172 -12.47 19.02 9.52
N TYR A 173 -11.56 18.86 10.47
CA TYR A 173 -11.45 19.68 11.67
C TYR A 173 -10.03 20.25 11.84
N ARG A 174 -9.32 20.52 10.74
CA ARG A 174 -7.92 20.98 10.74
C ARG A 174 -7.61 22.13 11.72
N ASN A 175 -8.59 23.00 11.98
CA ASN A 175 -8.44 24.15 12.89
C ASN A 175 -9.27 24.03 14.19
N ARG A 176 -9.88 22.86 14.47
CA ARG A 176 -10.81 22.64 15.58
C ARG A 176 -10.56 21.29 16.29
N THR A 177 -9.44 21.20 17.01
CA THR A 177 -9.03 20.00 17.77
C THR A 177 -9.96 19.60 18.90
N ALA A 178 -10.77 20.51 19.44
CA ALA A 178 -11.80 20.15 20.43
C ALA A 178 -12.99 19.43 19.78
N ALA A 179 -13.40 19.89 18.59
CA ALA A 179 -14.54 19.33 17.86
C ALA A 179 -14.26 17.93 17.31
N THR A 180 -12.99 17.57 17.06
CA THR A 180 -12.61 16.19 16.68
C THR A 180 -12.90 15.20 17.79
N ILE A 181 -12.71 15.57 19.06
CA ILE A 181 -12.89 14.63 20.16
C ILE A 181 -14.38 14.44 20.47
N GLU A 182 -15.15 15.54 20.43
CA GLU A 182 -16.59 15.52 20.67
C GLU A 182 -17.33 14.69 19.62
N ASN A 183 -16.93 14.81 18.35
CA ASN A 183 -17.60 14.11 17.25
C ASN A 183 -16.98 12.76 16.89
N CYS A 184 -15.89 12.34 17.56
CA CYS A 184 -15.20 11.08 17.26
C CYS A 184 -16.12 9.88 17.41
N ASP A 185 -16.92 9.83 18.47
CA ASP A 185 -17.82 8.70 18.73
C ASP A 185 -18.93 8.60 17.68
N LYS A 186 -19.46 9.75 17.24
CA LYS A 186 -20.46 9.81 16.17
C LYS A 186 -19.87 9.35 14.83
N TRP A 187 -18.67 9.80 14.52
CA TRP A 187 -17.95 9.40 13.32
C TRP A 187 -17.64 7.90 13.33
N ALA A 188 -17.07 7.39 14.41
CA ALA A 188 -16.75 5.97 14.55
C ALA A 188 -18.00 5.08 14.40
N ASN A 189 -19.14 5.50 14.97
CA ASN A 189 -20.40 4.75 14.83
C ASN A 189 -21.07 4.91 13.45
N SER A 190 -20.75 5.94 12.67
CA SER A 190 -21.35 6.16 11.34
C SER A 190 -20.74 5.29 10.25
N LEU A 191 -19.54 4.76 10.48
CA LEU A 191 -18.76 3.95 9.54
C LEU A 191 -18.71 2.46 9.95
N LEU A 192 -19.30 2.10 11.08
CA LEU A 192 -19.43 0.73 11.60
C LEU A 192 -20.84 0.18 11.36
#